data_AF-A0AAW5UV44-F1
#
_entry.id   AF-A0AAW5UV44-F1
#
_cell.length_a   1.000
_cell.length_b   1.000
_cell.length_c   1.000
_cell.angle_alpha   90.00
_cell.angle_beta   90.00
_cell.angle_gamma   90.00
#
_symmetry.space_group_name_H-M   'P 1'
#
loop_
_entity.id
_entity.type
_entity.pdbx_description
1 polymer ?
#
loop_
_entity_poly.entity_id
_entity_poly.type
_entity_poly.pdbx_seq_one_letter_code
_entity_poly.pdbx_strand_id
1 'polypeptide(L)'
;MENENLRNIENLLAAKASTQPLYEFPVDQLPLGLRDSLSGVAAEARVPALFSALPIAATYADRLKAKYCDGSDTPMALMSIIIGEQASGKGVCRRIENIWAKKMDKDDEKPREDEAWYQQHKGKKGVVDPKPCIRHIGDTISKSALMRRQLCADGHTMYMFSEELGSMKSVWKVFGDYFRKAFDQSEVGQDYITATSGVTHAQLNFSGCCTQNIFQKFFTDDNIEDGSSSRMMLAKMPDTSFAPLSQHHGYTEEEQANILKAVTLLERSHGVMELPRMCEEFCLWLEAKRQLALANADRVMDVYRRRSAVIGFRCGVIFHILELRFQLEQVL
;
A
#
# COMPACT_ATOMS: atom_id res chain seq x y z
N MET A 1 11.35 -31.65 -8.55
CA MET A 1 10.27 -30.87 -9.20
C MET A 1 8.89 -31.43 -8.86
N GLU A 2 8.48 -32.65 -9.25
CA GLU A 2 7.11 -33.15 -8.93
C GLU A 2 6.78 -33.21 -7.44
N ASN A 3 7.71 -33.72 -6.61
CA ASN A 3 7.50 -33.80 -5.15
C ASN A 3 7.45 -32.44 -4.45
N GLU A 4 8.07 -31.42 -5.05
CA GLU A 4 8.13 -30.06 -4.50
C GLU A 4 6.85 -29.29 -4.88
N ASN A 5 6.37 -29.48 -6.12
CA ASN A 5 5.08 -28.98 -6.56
C ASN A 5 3.89 -29.60 -5.80
N LEU A 6 3.90 -30.92 -5.56
CA LEU A 6 2.87 -31.56 -4.73
C LEU A 6 2.85 -30.99 -3.31
N ARG A 7 4.02 -30.87 -2.67
CA ARG A 7 4.14 -30.33 -1.32
C ARG A 7 3.72 -28.85 -1.25
N ASN A 8 4.04 -28.07 -2.28
CA ASN A 8 3.56 -26.70 -2.40
C ASN A 8 2.03 -26.64 -2.54
N ILE A 9 1.43 -27.50 -3.36
CA ILE A 9 -0.04 -27.58 -3.51
C ILE A 9 -0.71 -27.98 -2.19
N GLU A 10 -0.18 -28.97 -1.47
CA GLU A 10 -0.69 -29.36 -0.16
C GLU A 10 -0.60 -28.22 0.86
N ASN A 11 0.54 -27.50 0.91
CA ASN A 11 0.71 -26.32 1.76
C ASN A 11 -0.28 -25.20 1.38
N LEU A 12 -0.50 -24.97 0.08
CA LEU A 12 -1.44 -23.98 -0.43
C LEU A 12 -2.89 -24.31 -0.06
N LEU A 13 -3.26 -25.60 -0.08
CA LEU A 13 -4.58 -26.08 0.35
C LEU A 13 -4.74 -26.02 1.87
N ALA A 14 -3.68 -26.27 2.63
CA ALA A 14 -3.70 -26.23 4.10
C ALA A 14 -3.68 -24.81 4.67
N ALA A 15 -3.17 -23.82 3.92
CA ALA A 15 -3.08 -22.43 4.35
C ALA A 15 -4.47 -21.81 4.57
N LYS A 16 -4.88 -21.68 5.84
CA LYS A 16 -6.07 -20.94 6.26
C LYS A 16 -5.71 -19.48 6.59
N ALA A 17 -6.68 -18.58 6.49
CA ALA A 17 -6.53 -17.25 7.05
C ALA A 17 -6.23 -17.38 8.55
N SER A 18 -5.09 -16.83 8.98
CA SER A 18 -4.65 -16.87 10.37
C SER A 18 -4.58 -15.46 10.91
N THR A 19 -5.07 -15.28 12.13
CA THR A 19 -4.86 -14.06 12.92
C THR A 19 -3.65 -14.20 13.85
N GLN A 20 -3.01 -15.38 13.88
CA GLN A 20 -1.80 -15.59 14.68
C GLN A 20 -0.61 -14.92 14.02
N PRO A 21 0.28 -14.30 14.81
CA PRO A 21 1.51 -13.73 14.29
C PRO A 21 2.37 -14.79 13.58
N LEU A 22 2.93 -14.42 12.43
CA LEU A 22 3.87 -15.27 11.72
C LEU A 22 5.28 -15.07 12.29
N TYR A 23 5.58 -15.74 13.40
CA TYR A 23 6.86 -15.60 14.11
C TYR A 23 8.07 -15.97 13.24
N GLU A 24 7.92 -16.97 12.38
CA GLU A 24 8.96 -17.47 11.47
C GLU A 24 9.02 -16.68 10.13
N PHE A 25 8.62 -15.41 10.14
CA PHE A 25 8.68 -14.58 8.95
C PHE A 25 10.16 -14.34 8.54
N PRO A 26 10.58 -14.76 7.31
CA PRO A 26 11.99 -14.78 6.92
C PRO A 26 12.50 -13.39 6.52
N VAL A 27 12.71 -12.52 7.51
CA VAL A 27 13.19 -11.14 7.31
C VAL A 27 14.48 -11.08 6.51
N ASP A 28 15.39 -12.04 6.71
CA ASP A 28 16.69 -12.06 6.02
C ASP A 28 16.57 -12.25 4.51
N GLN A 29 15.44 -12.80 4.04
CA GLN A 29 15.12 -12.95 2.63
C GLN A 29 14.49 -11.69 2.02
N LEU A 30 14.10 -10.69 2.83
CA LEU A 30 13.60 -9.43 2.29
C LEU A 30 14.74 -8.62 1.63
N PRO A 31 14.44 -7.88 0.55
CA PRO A 31 15.39 -6.95 -0.03
C PRO A 31 15.68 -5.80 0.94
N LEU A 32 16.88 -5.22 0.87
CA LEU A 32 17.45 -4.27 1.83
C LEU A 32 16.47 -3.22 2.34
N GLY A 33 15.78 -2.48 1.47
CA GLY A 33 14.85 -1.43 1.91
C GLY A 33 13.68 -1.95 2.75
N LEU A 34 13.09 -3.09 2.39
CA LEU A 34 11.99 -3.70 3.15
C LEU A 34 12.51 -4.40 4.40
N ARG A 35 13.68 -5.03 4.32
CA ARG A 35 14.35 -5.68 5.46
C ARG A 35 14.69 -4.67 6.55
N ASP A 36 15.35 -3.59 6.17
CA ASP A 36 15.81 -2.56 7.09
C ASP A 36 14.63 -1.76 7.65
N SER A 37 13.50 -1.70 6.95
CA SER A 37 12.22 -1.19 7.49
C SER A 37 11.67 -2.02 8.65
N LEU A 38 12.10 -3.28 8.80
CA LEU A 38 11.71 -4.15 9.90
C LEU A 38 12.77 -4.24 11.01
N SER A 39 13.83 -3.43 10.91
CA SER A 39 14.85 -3.37 11.95
C SER A 39 14.25 -2.83 13.26
N GLY A 40 14.60 -3.47 14.38
CA GLY A 40 14.04 -3.15 15.70
C GLY A 40 12.55 -3.48 15.88
N VAL A 41 11.94 -4.21 14.93
CA VAL A 41 10.54 -4.68 15.01
C VAL A 41 10.49 -6.08 15.62
N ALA A 42 9.69 -6.23 16.68
CA ALA A 42 9.43 -7.52 17.32
C ALA A 42 8.88 -8.53 16.31
N ALA A 43 9.23 -9.81 16.47
CA ALA A 43 8.96 -10.85 15.48
C ALA A 43 7.49 -10.92 15.08
N GLU A 44 6.62 -10.86 16.08
CA GLU A 44 5.16 -10.87 15.97
C GLU A 44 4.55 -9.65 15.26
N ALA A 45 5.27 -8.52 15.19
CA ALA A 45 4.82 -7.28 14.57
C ALA A 45 5.40 -7.05 13.17
N ARG A 46 6.27 -7.94 12.67
CA ARG A 46 6.97 -7.79 11.38
C ARG A 46 6.03 -7.76 10.17
N VAL A 47 5.05 -8.67 10.12
CA VAL A 47 4.08 -8.72 9.01
C VAL A 47 3.19 -7.46 8.97
N PRO A 48 2.57 -7.04 10.09
CA PRO A 48 1.87 -5.74 10.12
C PRO A 48 2.73 -4.56 9.70
N ALA A 49 3.97 -4.47 10.20
CA ALA A 49 4.91 -3.42 9.83
C ALA A 49 5.23 -3.42 8.33
N LEU A 50 5.49 -4.60 7.73
CA LEU A 50 5.71 -4.75 6.30
C LEU A 50 4.49 -4.30 5.48
N PHE A 51 3.29 -4.70 5.88
CA PHE A 51 2.06 -4.31 5.19
C PHE A 51 1.83 -2.79 5.23
N SER A 52 2.30 -2.10 6.27
CA SER A 52 2.26 -0.63 6.31
C SER A 52 3.27 0.04 5.37
N ALA A 53 4.41 -0.60 5.09
CA ALA A 53 5.47 -0.08 4.23
C ALA A 53 5.18 -0.26 2.74
N LEU A 54 4.54 -1.36 2.36
CA LEU A 54 4.32 -1.74 0.97
C LEU A 54 3.53 -0.70 0.14
N PRO A 55 2.47 -0.05 0.66
CA PRO A 55 1.76 1.00 -0.08
C PRO A 55 2.63 2.19 -0.48
N ILE A 56 3.48 2.73 0.41
CA ILE A 56 4.38 3.84 0.05
C ILE A 56 5.47 3.38 -0.91
N ALA A 57 5.98 2.16 -0.77
CA ALA A 57 6.91 1.57 -1.74
C ALA A 57 6.26 1.48 -3.13
N ALA A 58 5.01 1.02 -3.21
CA ALA A 58 4.25 0.97 -4.46
C ALA A 58 3.97 2.36 -5.04
N THR A 59 3.80 3.39 -4.22
CA THR A 59 3.65 4.78 -4.70
C THR A 59 4.88 5.27 -5.46
N TYR A 60 6.08 4.88 -5.03
CA TYR A 60 7.29 5.24 -5.78
C TYR A 60 7.41 4.50 -7.12
N ALA A 61 6.83 3.30 -7.25
CA ALA A 61 6.81 2.53 -8.50
C ALA A 61 5.57 2.86 -9.38
N ASP A 62 5.04 4.08 -9.31
CA ASP A 62 3.78 4.48 -9.96
C ASP A 62 3.82 4.52 -11.49
N ARG A 63 5.01 4.63 -12.08
CA ARG A 63 5.23 4.56 -13.53
C ARG A 63 5.41 3.14 -14.06
N LEU A 64 5.32 2.15 -13.17
CA LEU A 64 5.42 0.74 -13.51
C LEU A 64 4.04 0.07 -13.51
N LYS A 65 3.81 -0.78 -14.51
CA LYS A 65 2.76 -1.79 -14.52
C LYS A 65 3.39 -3.17 -14.67
N ALA A 66 2.63 -4.22 -14.38
CA ALA A 66 3.07 -5.59 -14.62
C ALA A 66 1.99 -6.38 -15.35
N LYS A 67 2.39 -7.27 -16.26
CA LYS A 67 1.47 -8.21 -16.93
C LYS A 67 0.98 -9.24 -15.91
N TYR A 68 -0.30 -9.23 -15.61
CA TYR A 68 -0.93 -10.16 -14.68
C TYR A 68 -1.36 -11.46 -15.38
N CYS A 69 -1.81 -12.43 -14.58
CA CYS A 69 -2.20 -13.78 -15.00
C CYS A 69 -3.28 -13.81 -16.11
N ASP A 70 -4.13 -12.79 -16.18
CA ASP A 70 -5.20 -12.65 -17.18
C ASP A 70 -4.76 -11.85 -18.43
N GLY A 71 -3.48 -11.50 -18.53
CA GLY A 71 -2.90 -10.73 -19.62
C GLY A 71 -3.08 -9.20 -19.49
N SER A 72 -3.81 -8.74 -18.46
CA SER A 72 -3.99 -7.31 -18.21
C SER A 72 -2.75 -6.66 -17.59
N ASP A 73 -2.60 -5.35 -17.78
CA ASP A 73 -1.58 -4.57 -17.09
C ASP A 73 -2.11 -4.14 -15.72
N THR A 74 -1.49 -4.62 -14.65
CA THR A 74 -1.84 -4.23 -13.28
C THR A 74 -0.93 -3.10 -12.78
N PRO A 75 -1.49 -1.98 -12.29
CA PRO A 75 -0.70 -0.90 -11.71
C PRO A 75 -0.18 -1.26 -10.30
N MET A 76 0.82 -0.51 -9.81
CA MET A 76 1.32 -0.64 -8.44
C MET A 76 0.39 0.09 -7.44
N ALA A 77 -0.84 -0.42 -7.33
CA ALA A 77 -1.86 0.09 -6.40
C ALA A 77 -2.00 -0.84 -5.19
N LEU A 78 -1.61 -0.35 -4.01
CA LEU A 78 -1.65 -1.10 -2.74
C LEU A 78 -2.25 -0.24 -1.64
N MET A 79 -3.09 -0.87 -0.82
CA MET A 79 -3.67 -0.25 0.37
C MET A 79 -3.56 -1.22 1.54
N SER A 80 -3.37 -0.72 2.76
CA SER A 80 -3.31 -1.54 3.95
C SER A 80 -4.03 -0.91 5.15
N ILE A 81 -4.52 -1.79 6.03
CA ILE A 81 -5.06 -1.43 7.34
C ILE A 81 -4.42 -2.33 8.40
N ILE A 82 -3.78 -1.69 9.37
CA ILE A 82 -3.14 -2.32 10.52
C ILE A 82 -4.04 -2.16 11.74
N ILE A 83 -4.51 -3.29 12.27
CA ILE A 83 -5.49 -3.34 13.34
C ILE A 83 -4.79 -3.68 14.65
N GLY A 84 -4.99 -2.90 15.70
CA GLY A 84 -4.44 -3.21 17.02
C GLY A 84 -4.99 -2.29 18.10
N GLU A 85 -5.03 -2.75 19.34
CA GLU A 85 -5.50 -1.92 20.46
C GLU A 85 -4.50 -0.82 20.83
N GLN A 86 -4.92 0.12 21.69
CA GLN A 86 -4.00 1.13 22.19
C GLN A 86 -2.78 0.47 22.85
N ALA A 87 -1.61 1.10 22.70
CA ALA A 87 -0.32 0.56 23.14
C ALA A 87 0.12 -0.79 22.52
N SER A 88 -0.52 -1.26 21.44
CA SER A 88 -0.13 -2.51 20.74
C SER A 88 1.13 -2.41 19.87
N GLY A 89 1.93 -1.34 20.00
CA GLY A 89 3.12 -1.10 19.17
C GLY A 89 2.88 -0.58 17.74
N LYS A 90 1.64 -0.21 17.34
CA LYS A 90 1.32 0.31 15.98
C LYS A 90 2.16 1.52 15.56
N GLY A 91 2.72 2.26 16.51
CA GLY A 91 3.60 3.41 16.25
C GLY A 91 4.82 3.07 15.38
N VAL A 92 5.21 1.79 15.29
CA VAL A 92 6.22 1.32 14.32
C VAL A 92 5.86 1.71 12.88
N CYS A 93 4.58 1.66 12.50
CA CYS A 93 4.12 1.97 11.14
C CYS A 93 4.44 3.42 10.78
N ARG A 94 4.23 4.35 11.73
CA ARG A 94 4.61 5.77 11.56
C ARG A 94 6.13 5.94 11.44
N ARG A 95 6.91 5.23 12.25
CA ARG A 95 8.39 5.33 12.18
C ARG A 95 8.92 4.89 10.82
N ILE A 96 8.36 3.82 10.26
CA ILE A 96 8.70 3.33 8.91
C ILE A 96 8.30 4.39 7.89
N GLU A 97 7.05 4.83 7.94
CA GLU A 97 6.51 5.81 6.99
C GLU A 97 7.32 7.12 6.99
N ASN A 98 7.69 7.65 8.15
CA ASN A 98 8.54 8.83 8.28
C ASN A 98 9.90 8.72 7.56
N ILE A 99 10.43 7.52 7.32
CA ILE A 99 11.69 7.33 6.57
C ILE A 99 11.40 7.24 5.07
N TRP A 100 10.41 6.43 4.69
CA TRP A 100 10.01 6.27 3.29
C TRP A 100 9.46 7.57 2.68
N ALA A 101 8.78 8.40 3.46
CA ALA A 101 8.18 9.65 3.01
C ALA A 101 9.19 10.78 2.82
N LYS A 102 10.39 10.73 3.43
CA LYS A 102 11.37 11.84 3.41
C LYS A 102 11.63 12.43 2.02
N LYS A 103 11.79 11.57 1.01
CA LYS A 103 12.06 11.99 -0.37
C LYS A 103 10.82 12.69 -0.95
N MET A 104 9.65 12.09 -0.83
CA MET A 104 8.38 12.66 -1.28
C MET A 104 8.03 13.97 -0.57
N ASP A 105 8.25 14.06 0.74
CA ASP A 105 8.07 15.29 1.52
C ASP A 105 8.97 16.41 1.00
N LYS A 106 10.24 16.10 0.76
CA LYS A 106 11.20 17.04 0.19
C LYS A 106 10.80 17.49 -1.22
N ASP A 107 10.33 16.56 -2.06
CA ASP A 107 9.85 16.89 -3.40
C ASP A 107 8.58 17.76 -3.35
N ASP A 108 7.74 17.59 -2.33
CA ASP A 108 6.51 18.35 -2.10
C ASP A 108 6.74 19.74 -1.43
N GLU A 109 7.92 20.02 -0.87
CA GLU A 109 8.23 21.31 -0.18
C GLU A 109 7.94 22.52 -1.08
N LYS A 110 8.57 22.56 -2.25
CA LYS A 110 8.42 23.68 -3.19
C LYS A 110 6.99 23.81 -3.75
N PRO A 111 6.34 22.72 -4.23
CA PRO A 111 4.93 22.74 -4.59
C PRO A 111 4.00 23.27 -3.49
N ARG A 112 4.26 22.97 -2.21
CA ARG A 112 3.48 23.49 -1.08
C ARG A 112 3.72 24.98 -0.84
N GLU A 113 4.95 25.44 -0.95
CA GLU A 113 5.27 26.87 -0.87
C GLU A 113 4.56 27.66 -1.97
N ASP A 114 4.59 27.14 -3.21
CA ASP A 114 3.92 27.77 -4.35
C ASP A 114 2.40 27.78 -4.17
N GLU A 115 1.82 26.72 -3.61
CA GLU A 115 0.39 26.69 -3.25
C GLU A 115 0.05 27.74 -2.19
N ALA A 116 0.84 27.82 -1.11
CA ALA A 116 0.62 28.76 -0.03
C ALA A 116 0.72 30.21 -0.53
N TRP A 117 1.73 30.49 -1.37
CA TRP A 117 1.88 31.78 -2.05
C TRP A 117 0.65 32.09 -2.90
N TYR A 118 0.20 31.14 -3.74
CA TYR A 118 -0.98 31.32 -4.57
C TYR A 118 -2.24 31.61 -3.74
N GLN A 119 -2.48 30.89 -2.65
CA GLN A 119 -3.66 31.15 -1.80
C GLN A 119 -3.69 32.57 -1.22
N GLN A 120 -2.53 33.16 -0.94
CA GLN A 120 -2.40 34.55 -0.48
C GLN A 120 -2.53 35.58 -1.61
N HIS A 121 -2.33 35.17 -2.87
CA HIS A 121 -2.18 36.08 -4.02
C HIS A 121 -3.27 35.94 -5.09
N LYS A 122 -4.14 34.91 -5.04
CA LYS A 122 -5.13 34.56 -6.07
C LYS A 122 -6.12 35.66 -6.49
N GLY A 123 -6.25 36.74 -5.72
CA GLY A 123 -7.09 37.91 -6.07
C GLY A 123 -6.36 39.02 -6.84
N LYS A 124 -5.03 38.92 -7.01
CA LYS A 124 -4.23 39.93 -7.70
C LYS A 124 -4.24 39.67 -9.22
N LYS A 125 -4.28 40.75 -10.00
CA LYS A 125 -4.28 40.68 -11.47
C LYS A 125 -3.00 40.01 -11.98
N GLY A 126 -3.13 39.04 -12.87
CA GLY A 126 -2.00 38.32 -13.48
C GLY A 126 -1.44 37.15 -12.68
N VAL A 127 -2.02 36.82 -11.52
CA VAL A 127 -1.64 35.62 -10.75
C VAL A 127 -2.31 34.39 -11.36
N VAL A 128 -1.51 33.37 -11.65
CA VAL A 128 -1.95 32.09 -12.24
C VAL A 128 -1.81 30.97 -11.21
N ASP A 129 -2.76 30.04 -11.22
CA ASP A 129 -2.72 28.84 -10.37
C ASP A 129 -1.50 27.97 -10.73
N PRO A 130 -0.57 27.71 -9.80
CA PRO A 130 0.65 26.95 -10.08
C PRO A 130 0.38 25.45 -10.32
N LYS A 131 -0.84 24.95 -10.07
CA LYS A 131 -1.20 23.51 -10.19
C LYS A 131 -0.14 22.59 -9.56
N PRO A 132 0.14 22.75 -8.26
CA PRO A 132 1.27 22.11 -7.62
C PRO A 132 1.06 20.60 -7.52
N CYS A 133 2.02 19.83 -8.04
CA CYS A 133 2.08 18.38 -7.85
C CYS A 133 2.50 18.09 -6.40
N ILE A 134 1.55 17.68 -5.56
CA ILE A 134 1.75 17.30 -4.17
C ILE A 134 1.29 15.86 -4.02
N ARG A 135 2.21 14.95 -3.71
CA ARG A 135 1.97 13.50 -3.72
C ARG A 135 1.71 12.93 -2.33
N HIS A 136 2.36 13.46 -1.29
CA HIS A 136 2.07 13.06 0.08
C HIS A 136 0.87 13.88 0.60
N ILE A 137 -0.24 13.22 0.91
CA ILE A 137 -1.45 13.91 1.35
C ILE A 137 -1.86 13.48 2.76
N GLY A 138 -2.34 14.45 3.55
CA GLY A 138 -2.86 14.20 4.88
C GLY A 138 -4.18 13.44 4.84
N ASP A 139 -4.48 12.73 5.93
CA ASP A 139 -5.70 11.91 6.09
C ASP A 139 -6.98 12.73 6.27
N THR A 140 -6.85 14.04 6.50
CA THR A 140 -7.94 15.00 6.61
C THR A 140 -8.02 15.87 5.34
N ILE A 141 -8.75 15.39 4.33
CA ILE A 141 -8.90 16.07 3.03
C ILE A 141 -10.34 16.02 2.51
N SER A 142 -10.81 17.09 1.87
CA SER A 142 -12.15 17.14 1.25
C SER A 142 -12.17 16.49 -0.13
N LYS A 143 -13.35 16.10 -0.63
CA LYS A 143 -13.52 15.50 -1.97
C LYS A 143 -13.00 16.36 -3.10
N SER A 144 -13.27 17.67 -3.04
CA SER A 144 -12.78 18.62 -4.03
C SER A 144 -11.27 18.81 -3.95
N ALA A 145 -10.70 18.85 -2.74
CA ALA A 145 -9.26 18.97 -2.55
C ALA A 145 -8.53 17.71 -3.06
N LEU A 146 -9.02 16.50 -2.76
CA LEU A 146 -8.42 15.26 -3.29
C LEU A 146 -8.47 15.22 -4.81
N MET A 147 -9.61 15.59 -5.41
CA MET A 147 -9.75 15.64 -6.87
C MET A 147 -8.77 16.64 -7.49
N ARG A 148 -8.64 17.84 -6.90
CA ARG A 148 -7.67 18.84 -7.34
C ARG A 148 -6.24 18.30 -7.26
N ARG A 149 -5.87 17.65 -6.16
CA ARG A 149 -4.56 17.02 -5.99
C ARG A 149 -4.29 15.99 -7.07
N GLN A 150 -5.24 15.09 -7.33
CA GLN A 150 -5.11 14.07 -8.38
C GLN A 150 -4.96 14.68 -9.78
N LEU A 151 -5.68 15.77 -10.08
CA LEU A 151 -5.54 16.50 -11.35
C LEU A 151 -4.16 17.18 -11.47
N CYS A 152 -3.58 17.63 -10.36
CA CYS A 152 -2.25 18.27 -10.34
C CYS A 152 -1.10 17.26 -10.22
N ALA A 153 -1.38 16.00 -9.85
CA ALA A 153 -0.38 14.96 -9.69
C ALA A 153 0.21 14.46 -11.02
N ASP A 154 -0.34 14.88 -12.17
CA ASP A 154 0.20 14.59 -13.50
C ASP A 154 0.49 13.10 -13.76
N GLY A 155 -0.47 12.25 -13.41
CA GLY A 155 -0.35 10.79 -13.58
C GLY A 155 0.48 10.09 -12.50
N HIS A 156 1.04 10.82 -11.52
CA HIS A 156 1.66 10.22 -10.36
C HIS A 156 0.63 9.69 -9.35
N THR A 157 1.02 8.62 -8.67
CA THR A 157 0.24 8.09 -7.54
C THR A 157 0.54 8.92 -6.31
N MET A 158 -0.51 9.31 -5.60
CA MET A 158 -0.44 9.95 -4.29
C MET A 158 -0.37 8.91 -3.18
N TYR A 159 0.16 9.31 -2.02
CA TYR A 159 0.21 8.49 -0.83
C TYR A 159 -0.46 9.17 0.36
N MET A 160 -1.18 8.39 1.15
CA MET A 160 -1.80 8.83 2.38
C MET A 160 -1.48 7.85 3.52
N PHE A 161 -1.07 8.39 4.66
CA PHE A 161 -0.95 7.63 5.90
C PHE A 161 -1.87 8.19 6.98
N SER A 162 -2.59 7.31 7.68
CA SER A 162 -3.38 7.66 8.86
C SER A 162 -2.95 6.83 10.07
N GLU A 163 -2.52 7.51 11.14
CA GLU A 163 -2.27 6.87 12.45
C GLU A 163 -3.56 6.34 13.09
N GLU A 164 -4.69 6.98 12.79
CA GLU A 164 -5.98 6.67 13.38
C GLU A 164 -7.09 6.83 12.35
N LEU A 165 -7.48 5.71 11.74
CA LEU A 165 -8.54 5.64 10.74
C LEU A 165 -9.89 6.23 11.19
N GLY A 166 -10.10 6.39 12.50
CA GLY A 166 -11.27 7.03 13.07
C GLY A 166 -11.44 8.49 12.64
N SER A 167 -10.35 9.21 12.38
CA SER A 167 -10.35 10.59 11.85
C SER A 167 -10.92 10.64 10.43
N MET A 168 -10.78 9.54 9.68
CA MET A 168 -11.16 9.42 8.27
C MET A 168 -12.62 9.00 8.06
N LYS A 169 -13.48 8.94 9.08
CA LYS A 169 -14.87 8.45 8.88
C LYS A 169 -15.66 9.24 7.83
N SER A 170 -15.53 10.56 7.83
CA SER A 170 -16.16 11.43 6.83
C SER A 170 -15.56 11.24 5.44
N VAL A 171 -14.24 11.04 5.39
CA VAL A 171 -13.48 10.73 4.18
C VAL A 171 -13.96 9.38 3.62
N TRP A 172 -13.89 8.29 4.37
CA TRP A 172 -14.28 6.96 3.92
C TRP A 172 -15.69 6.88 3.35
N LYS A 173 -16.69 7.47 4.04
CA LYS A 173 -18.08 7.50 3.54
C LYS A 173 -18.21 8.20 2.18
N VAL A 174 -17.36 9.18 1.91
CA VAL A 174 -17.37 10.00 0.69
C VAL A 174 -16.41 9.44 -0.39
N PHE A 175 -15.40 8.68 0.02
CA PHE A 175 -14.29 8.22 -0.82
C PHE A 175 -14.17 6.70 -0.96
N GLY A 176 -15.07 5.89 -0.39
CA GLY A 176 -15.07 4.43 -0.61
C GLY A 176 -15.05 4.07 -2.09
N ASP A 177 -15.82 4.81 -2.92
CA ASP A 177 -15.75 4.71 -4.37
C ASP A 177 -14.37 5.05 -4.95
N TYR A 178 -13.74 6.11 -4.43
CA TYR A 178 -12.42 6.55 -4.86
C TYR A 178 -11.34 5.51 -4.54
N PHE A 179 -11.33 4.92 -3.33
CA PHE A 179 -10.39 3.85 -2.96
C PHE A 179 -10.59 2.59 -3.82
N ARG A 180 -11.84 2.22 -4.12
CA ARG A 180 -12.13 1.10 -5.03
C ARG A 180 -11.62 1.37 -6.44
N LYS A 181 -11.82 2.58 -6.96
CA LYS A 181 -11.28 3.01 -8.27
C LYS A 181 -9.76 3.10 -8.25
N ALA A 182 -9.15 3.53 -7.16
CA ALA A 182 -7.70 3.63 -7.02
C ALA A 182 -7.00 2.27 -7.15
N PHE A 183 -7.63 1.20 -6.65
CA PHE A 183 -7.11 -0.15 -6.78
C PHE A 183 -6.94 -0.61 -8.24
N ASP A 184 -7.86 -0.23 -9.10
CA ASP A 184 -7.88 -0.56 -10.53
C ASP A 184 -7.33 0.62 -11.38
N GLN A 185 -6.88 1.72 -10.74
CA GLN A 185 -6.60 3.03 -11.35
C GLN A 185 -7.67 3.45 -12.37
N SER A 186 -8.94 3.31 -12.04
CA SER A 186 -10.05 3.65 -12.93
C SER A 186 -10.27 5.15 -13.04
N GLU A 187 -10.91 5.58 -14.13
CA GLU A 187 -11.25 6.99 -14.35
C GLU A 187 -12.18 7.55 -13.25
N VAL A 188 -11.88 8.77 -12.85
CA VAL A 188 -12.66 9.61 -11.96
C VAL A 188 -12.72 11.01 -12.54
N GLY A 189 -13.89 11.63 -12.47
CA GLY A 189 -14.07 13.00 -12.92
C GLY A 189 -15.21 13.68 -12.20
N GLN A 190 -15.22 15.00 -12.32
CA GLN A 190 -16.34 15.84 -11.88
C GLN A 190 -16.65 16.87 -12.96
N ASP A 191 -17.87 16.84 -13.48
CA ASP A 191 -18.37 17.81 -14.45
C ASP A 191 -19.01 19.00 -13.73
N TYR A 192 -18.21 19.77 -12.99
CA TYR A 192 -18.63 21.06 -12.41
C TYR A 192 -18.00 22.23 -13.16
N ILE A 193 -18.65 23.40 -13.17
CA ILE A 193 -18.06 24.67 -13.61
C ILE A 193 -17.16 25.21 -12.48
N THR A 194 -16.07 24.52 -12.16
CA THR A 194 -15.12 24.90 -11.10
C THR A 194 -13.70 24.45 -11.45
N ALA A 195 -12.69 24.90 -10.69
CA ALA A 195 -11.28 24.52 -10.88
C ALA A 195 -10.97 23.03 -10.61
N THR A 196 -11.96 22.23 -10.19
CA THR A 196 -11.87 20.77 -10.04
C THR A 196 -12.54 20.02 -11.18
N SER A 197 -12.93 20.73 -12.24
CA SER A 197 -13.47 20.14 -13.48
C SER A 197 -12.37 19.39 -14.22
N GLY A 198 -12.63 18.14 -14.56
CA GLY A 198 -11.68 17.31 -15.29
C GLY A 198 -11.92 15.83 -15.06
N VAL A 199 -11.29 15.03 -15.92
CA VAL A 199 -11.23 13.57 -15.84
C VAL A 199 -9.78 13.16 -15.66
N THR A 200 -9.52 12.27 -14.72
CA THR A 200 -8.21 11.70 -14.41
C THR A 200 -8.39 10.26 -13.91
N HIS A 201 -7.32 9.56 -13.57
CA HIS A 201 -7.41 8.25 -12.94
C HIS A 201 -7.31 8.40 -11.42
N ALA A 202 -8.05 7.60 -10.65
CA ALA A 202 -7.85 7.54 -9.20
C ALA A 202 -6.51 6.85 -8.93
N GLN A 203 -5.54 7.57 -8.35
CA GLN A 203 -4.21 7.02 -8.07
C GLN A 203 -3.81 7.39 -6.64
N LEU A 204 -4.24 6.56 -5.70
CA LEU A 204 -3.97 6.73 -4.28
C LEU A 204 -3.61 5.38 -3.65
N ASN A 205 -2.43 5.33 -3.06
CA ASN A 205 -2.04 4.27 -2.13
C ASN A 205 -2.21 4.75 -0.70
N PHE A 206 -2.53 3.82 0.19
CA PHE A 206 -3.00 4.16 1.53
C PHE A 206 -2.50 3.17 2.57
N SER A 207 -1.97 3.66 3.68
CA SER A 207 -1.70 2.87 4.88
C SER A 207 -2.43 3.48 6.07
N GLY A 208 -3.28 2.69 6.73
CA GLY A 208 -4.06 3.13 7.88
C GLY A 208 -3.84 2.28 9.11
N CYS A 209 -3.84 2.90 10.28
CA CYS A 209 -3.83 2.20 11.58
C CYS A 209 -5.18 2.41 12.27
N CYS A 210 -5.70 1.39 12.96
CA CYS A 210 -6.94 1.51 13.71
C CYS A 210 -7.04 0.50 14.87
N THR A 211 -7.97 0.74 15.80
CA THR A 211 -8.38 -0.24 16.80
C THR A 211 -9.44 -1.19 16.25
N GLN A 212 -9.67 -2.33 16.91
CA GLN A 212 -10.66 -3.30 16.46
C GLN A 212 -12.07 -2.68 16.35
N ASN A 213 -12.43 -1.84 17.32
CA ASN A 213 -13.71 -1.11 17.34
C ASN A 213 -13.85 -0.13 16.16
N ILE A 214 -12.77 0.56 15.79
CA ILE A 214 -12.80 1.47 14.63
C ILE A 214 -12.87 0.67 13.33
N PHE A 215 -12.13 -0.43 13.22
CA PHE A 215 -12.18 -1.33 12.06
C PHE A 215 -13.60 -1.82 11.78
N GLN A 216 -14.32 -2.29 12.80
CA GLN A 216 -15.72 -2.74 12.68
C GLN A 216 -16.70 -1.62 12.30
N LYS A 217 -16.39 -0.37 12.64
CA LYS A 217 -17.19 0.80 12.23
C LYS A 217 -16.84 1.31 10.84
N PHE A 218 -15.68 0.91 10.32
CA PHE A 218 -15.18 1.30 9.02
C PHE A 218 -15.72 0.36 7.93
N PHE A 219 -15.74 -0.94 8.23
CA PHE A 219 -16.42 -1.96 7.43
C PHE A 219 -17.69 -2.44 8.15
N THR A 220 -18.82 -1.85 7.79
CA THR A 220 -20.14 -2.19 8.32
C THR A 220 -20.83 -3.21 7.42
N ASP A 221 -21.96 -3.76 7.86
CA ASP A 221 -22.76 -4.70 7.07
C ASP A 221 -23.13 -4.12 5.69
N ASP A 222 -23.35 -2.81 5.60
CA ASP A 222 -23.70 -2.12 4.36
C ASP A 222 -22.57 -2.04 3.31
N ASN A 223 -21.31 -2.15 3.72
CA ASN A 223 -20.16 -1.90 2.82
C ASN A 223 -19.09 -3.02 2.82
N ILE A 224 -19.17 -3.99 3.73
CA ILE A 224 -18.19 -5.08 3.80
C ILE A 224 -18.14 -5.91 2.50
N GLU A 225 -19.28 -6.02 1.80
CA GLU A 225 -19.41 -6.75 0.52
C GLU A 225 -19.31 -5.84 -0.72
N ASP A 226 -19.14 -4.52 -0.57
CA ASP A 226 -19.07 -3.57 -1.71
C ASP A 226 -17.74 -3.63 -2.49
N GLY A 227 -16.85 -4.53 -2.05
CA GLY A 227 -15.53 -4.80 -2.58
C GLY A 227 -14.41 -3.93 -2.00
N SER A 228 -14.68 -2.97 -1.11
CA SER A 228 -13.65 -2.11 -0.51
C SER A 228 -12.69 -2.91 0.37
N SER A 229 -13.22 -3.79 1.22
CA SER A 229 -12.47 -4.65 2.14
C SER A 229 -11.50 -5.61 1.43
N SER A 230 -11.93 -6.18 0.29
CA SER A 230 -11.14 -7.13 -0.51
C SER A 230 -9.92 -6.50 -1.22
N ARG A 231 -9.87 -5.17 -1.31
CA ARG A 231 -8.82 -4.41 -2.00
C ARG A 231 -7.69 -3.96 -1.08
N MET A 232 -7.69 -4.42 0.17
CA MET A 232 -6.77 -3.99 1.20
C MET A 232 -6.01 -5.17 1.80
N MET A 233 -4.73 -4.94 2.10
CA MET A 233 -3.95 -5.80 2.98
C MET A 233 -4.38 -5.55 4.42
N LEU A 234 -4.87 -6.57 5.10
CA LEU A 234 -5.28 -6.49 6.49
C LEU A 234 -4.29 -7.27 7.36
N ALA A 235 -3.77 -6.63 8.40
CA ALA A 235 -2.93 -7.29 9.38
C ALA A 235 -3.27 -6.84 10.80
N LYS A 236 -3.23 -7.78 11.74
CA LYS A 236 -3.47 -7.50 13.15
C LYS A 236 -2.13 -7.44 13.89
N MET A 237 -1.92 -6.39 14.66
CA MET A 237 -0.82 -6.33 15.62
C MET A 237 -1.00 -7.41 16.69
N PRO A 238 0.11 -7.89 17.29
CA PRO A 238 0.03 -8.74 18.46
C PRO A 238 -0.76 -8.06 19.58
N ASP A 239 -1.46 -8.88 20.36
CA ASP A 239 -2.04 -8.43 21.62
C ASP A 239 -0.91 -8.33 22.66
N THR A 240 -0.60 -7.12 23.08
CA THR A 240 0.44 -6.83 24.08
C THR A 240 -0.16 -6.45 25.42
N SER A 241 -1.43 -6.77 25.66
CA SER A 241 -2.10 -6.51 26.94
C SER A 241 -1.31 -7.17 28.08
N PHE A 242 -0.93 -6.38 29.07
CA PHE A 242 -0.11 -6.81 30.22
C PHE A 242 1.30 -7.33 29.87
N ALA A 243 1.73 -7.23 28.60
CA ALA A 243 3.08 -7.59 28.20
C ALA A 243 4.10 -6.57 28.76
N PRO A 244 5.34 -6.99 29.05
CA PRO A 244 6.40 -6.06 29.44
C PRO A 244 6.69 -5.07 28.29
N LEU A 245 7.18 -3.88 28.64
CA LEU A 245 7.58 -2.87 27.66
C LEU A 245 8.69 -3.42 26.75
N SER A 246 8.42 -3.50 25.44
CA SER A 246 9.43 -3.86 24.45
C SER A 246 10.37 -2.69 24.21
N GLN A 247 11.68 -2.93 24.38
CA GLN A 247 12.69 -1.97 23.95
C GLN A 247 12.83 -2.03 22.43
N HIS A 248 12.76 -0.87 21.79
CA HIS A 248 13.04 -0.71 20.38
C HIS A 248 14.32 0.09 20.23
N HIS A 249 15.21 -0.31 19.32
CA HIS A 249 16.28 0.56 18.90
C HIS A 249 15.79 1.50 17.78
N GLY A 250 16.44 2.66 17.65
CA GLY A 250 16.23 3.54 16.52
C GLY A 250 16.87 2.98 15.24
N TYR A 251 16.47 3.51 14.09
CA TYR A 251 17.12 3.19 12.82
C TYR A 251 18.49 3.84 12.74
N THR A 252 19.50 3.05 12.40
CA THR A 252 20.85 3.51 12.09
C THR A 252 20.86 4.37 10.82
N GLU A 253 21.94 5.13 10.60
CA GLU A 253 22.11 5.91 9.37
C GLU A 253 22.19 5.00 8.14
N GLU A 254 22.79 3.82 8.27
CA GLU A 254 22.90 2.84 7.20
C GLU A 254 21.52 2.27 6.80
N GLU A 255 20.71 1.86 7.79
CA GLU A 255 19.34 1.38 7.55
C GLU A 255 18.48 2.45 6.86
N GLN A 256 18.58 3.71 7.32
CA GLN A 256 17.89 4.82 6.67
C GLN A 256 18.39 5.03 5.24
N ALA A 257 19.70 4.96 5.00
CA ALA A 257 20.27 5.10 3.67
C ALA A 257 19.81 3.98 2.73
N ASN A 258 19.70 2.74 3.21
CA ASN A 258 19.22 1.60 2.42
C ASN A 258 17.74 1.72 2.05
N ILE A 259 16.90 2.22 2.97
CA ILE A 259 15.50 2.56 2.65
C ILE A 259 15.44 3.64 1.56
N LEU A 260 16.25 4.69 1.64
CA LEU A 260 16.29 5.76 0.62
C LEU A 260 16.84 5.28 -0.74
N LYS A 261 17.77 4.32 -0.74
CA LYS A 261 18.21 3.64 -1.98
C LYS A 261 17.05 2.87 -2.62
N ALA A 262 16.26 2.14 -1.81
CA ALA A 262 15.08 1.43 -2.29
C ALA A 262 14.03 2.38 -2.90
N VAL A 263 13.77 3.52 -2.26
CA VAL A 263 12.94 4.61 -2.81
C VAL A 263 13.42 5.03 -4.20
N THR A 264 14.72 5.33 -4.33
CA THR A 264 15.32 5.78 -5.60
C THR A 264 15.19 4.72 -6.70
N LEU A 265 15.29 3.44 -6.35
CA LEU A 265 15.18 2.33 -7.29
C LEU A 265 13.74 2.18 -7.81
N LEU A 266 12.76 2.24 -6.90
CA LEU A 266 11.34 2.18 -7.25
C LEU A 266 10.94 3.35 -8.13
N GLU A 267 11.37 4.58 -7.79
CA GLU A 267 11.09 5.79 -8.55
C GLU A 267 11.63 5.74 -10.00
N ARG A 268 12.79 5.10 -10.20
CA ARG A 268 13.39 4.93 -11.54
C ARG A 268 12.73 3.82 -12.36
N SER A 269 11.95 2.94 -11.73
CA SER A 269 11.30 1.81 -12.39
C SER A 269 10.08 2.31 -13.18
N HIS A 270 10.03 1.97 -14.47
CA HIS A 270 8.98 2.42 -15.38
C HIS A 270 8.71 1.40 -16.48
N GLY A 271 7.54 1.49 -17.11
CA GLY A 271 7.13 0.63 -18.22
C GLY A 271 6.26 -0.54 -17.75
N VAL A 272 6.24 -1.62 -18.54
CA VAL A 272 5.46 -2.83 -18.25
C VAL A 272 6.42 -3.99 -18.02
N MET A 273 6.33 -4.61 -16.85
CA MET A 273 7.16 -5.75 -16.46
C MET A 273 6.44 -7.08 -16.73
N GLU A 274 7.16 -8.05 -17.28
CA GLU A 274 6.67 -9.41 -17.47
C GLU A 274 7.38 -10.37 -16.52
N LEU A 275 6.60 -11.07 -15.69
CA LEU A 275 7.12 -11.99 -14.68
C LEU A 275 6.46 -13.37 -14.84
N PRO A 276 6.77 -14.11 -15.93
CA PRO A 276 6.05 -15.34 -16.29
C PRO A 276 6.07 -16.39 -15.19
N ARG A 277 7.21 -16.56 -14.50
CA ARG A 277 7.34 -17.47 -13.36
C ARG A 277 6.44 -17.07 -12.19
N MET A 278 6.38 -15.78 -11.88
CA MET A 278 5.50 -15.29 -10.81
C MET A 278 4.02 -15.45 -11.20
N CYS A 279 3.67 -15.18 -12.47
CA CYS A 279 2.32 -15.44 -12.98
C CYS A 279 1.94 -16.91 -12.85
N GLU A 280 2.83 -17.85 -13.21
CA GLU A 280 2.59 -19.28 -13.06
C GLU A 280 2.30 -19.67 -11.60
N GLU A 281 3.13 -19.21 -10.65
CA GLU A 281 2.93 -19.47 -9.22
C GLU A 281 1.60 -18.89 -8.69
N PHE A 282 1.24 -17.67 -9.11
CA PHE A 282 -0.04 -17.08 -8.72
C PHE A 282 -1.25 -17.77 -9.37
N CYS A 283 -1.12 -18.29 -10.60
CA CYS A 283 -2.14 -19.14 -11.23
C CYS A 283 -2.36 -20.43 -10.44
N LEU A 284 -1.28 -21.11 -10.05
CA LEU A 284 -1.36 -22.31 -9.20
C LEU A 284 -2.02 -22.01 -7.85
N TRP A 285 -1.61 -20.91 -7.20
CA TRP A 285 -2.22 -20.45 -5.96
C TRP A 285 -3.73 -20.18 -6.12
N LEU A 286 -4.12 -19.47 -7.19
CA LEU A 286 -5.51 -19.14 -7.47
C LEU A 286 -6.39 -20.37 -7.68
N GLU A 287 -5.87 -21.39 -8.38
CA GLU A 287 -6.58 -22.64 -8.60
C GLU A 287 -6.68 -23.47 -7.32
N ALA A 288 -5.60 -23.57 -6.54
CA ALA A 288 -5.64 -24.23 -5.23
C ALA A 288 -6.70 -23.58 -4.31
N LYS A 289 -6.76 -22.24 -4.25
CA LYS A 289 -7.79 -21.53 -3.48
C LYS A 289 -9.19 -21.69 -4.05
N ARG A 290 -9.35 -21.83 -5.38
CA ARG A 290 -10.65 -22.13 -5.99
C ARG A 290 -11.16 -23.50 -5.56
N GLN A 291 -10.30 -24.52 -5.58
CA GLN A 291 -10.64 -25.88 -5.15
C GLN A 291 -11.01 -25.92 -3.66
N LEU A 292 -10.25 -25.22 -2.82
CA LEU A 292 -10.54 -25.10 -1.39
C LEU A 292 -11.88 -24.38 -1.12
N ALA A 293 -12.14 -23.27 -1.82
CA ALA A 293 -13.40 -22.53 -1.71
C ALA A 293 -14.59 -23.39 -2.15
N LEU A 294 -14.43 -24.13 -3.26
CA LEU A 294 -15.47 -25.04 -3.76
C LEU A 294 -15.75 -26.18 -2.77
N ALA A 295 -14.70 -26.83 -2.25
CA ALA A 295 -14.84 -27.93 -1.29
C ALA A 295 -15.55 -27.51 0.00
N ASN A 296 -15.35 -26.25 0.44
CA ASN A 296 -15.97 -25.70 1.65
C ASN A 296 -17.28 -24.94 1.38
N ALA A 297 -17.73 -24.82 0.12
CA ALA A 297 -18.81 -23.93 -0.31
C ALA A 297 -18.63 -22.47 0.18
N ASP A 298 -17.38 -22.01 0.30
CA ASP A 298 -17.01 -20.70 0.84
C ASP A 298 -17.00 -19.62 -0.27
N ARG A 299 -18.13 -18.92 -0.41
CA ARG A 299 -18.28 -17.82 -1.37
C ARG A 299 -17.38 -16.64 -1.05
N VAL A 300 -17.10 -16.37 0.22
CA VAL A 300 -16.26 -15.24 0.63
C VAL A 300 -14.83 -15.49 0.17
N MET A 301 -14.32 -16.71 0.36
CA MET A 301 -13.01 -17.12 -0.15
C MET A 301 -12.93 -17.05 -1.68
N ASP A 302 -13.96 -17.48 -2.41
CA ASP A 302 -13.96 -17.42 -3.88
C ASP A 302 -13.91 -15.97 -4.42
N VAL A 303 -14.53 -15.03 -3.71
CA VAL A 303 -14.47 -13.59 -4.03
C VAL A 303 -13.09 -13.03 -3.67
N TYR A 304 -12.62 -13.25 -2.44
CA TYR A 304 -11.39 -12.64 -1.93
C TYR A 304 -10.13 -13.14 -2.63
N ARG A 305 -10.07 -14.44 -2.99
CA ARG A 305 -8.86 -15.03 -3.59
C ARG A 305 -8.40 -14.26 -4.84
N ARG A 306 -9.33 -13.73 -5.64
CA ARG A 306 -8.98 -12.98 -6.87
C ARG A 306 -8.25 -11.67 -6.54
N ARG A 307 -8.76 -10.91 -5.58
CA ARG A 307 -8.16 -9.63 -5.18
C ARG A 307 -6.88 -9.84 -4.35
N SER A 308 -6.87 -10.83 -3.46
CA SER A 308 -5.67 -11.20 -2.69
C SER A 308 -4.53 -11.65 -3.59
N ALA A 309 -4.79 -12.37 -4.68
CA ALA A 309 -3.76 -12.76 -5.63
C ALA A 309 -3.17 -11.55 -6.37
N VAL A 310 -4.00 -10.59 -6.81
CA VAL A 310 -3.50 -9.35 -7.45
C VAL A 310 -2.67 -8.53 -6.46
N ILE A 311 -3.12 -8.40 -5.21
CA ILE A 311 -2.38 -7.70 -4.14
C ILE A 311 -1.03 -8.38 -3.91
N GLY A 312 -1.02 -9.69 -3.69
CA GLY A 312 0.20 -10.46 -3.48
C GLY A 312 1.16 -10.36 -4.66
N PHE A 313 0.64 -10.39 -5.89
CA PHE A 313 1.42 -10.24 -7.11
C PHE A 313 2.07 -8.85 -7.16
N ARG A 314 1.34 -7.78 -6.88
CA ARG A 314 1.89 -6.40 -6.79
C ARG A 314 2.98 -6.31 -5.72
N CYS A 315 2.79 -6.91 -4.55
CA CYS A 315 3.84 -6.97 -3.53
C CYS A 315 5.08 -7.73 -4.03
N GLY A 316 4.90 -8.82 -4.78
CA GLY A 316 5.97 -9.58 -5.43
C GLY A 316 6.73 -8.77 -6.48
N VAL A 317 6.04 -7.93 -7.26
CA VAL A 317 6.68 -6.98 -8.20
C VAL A 317 7.59 -6.00 -7.45
N ILE A 318 7.10 -5.40 -6.36
CA ILE A 318 7.89 -4.48 -5.53
C ILE A 318 9.12 -5.19 -4.95
N PHE A 319 8.92 -6.40 -4.42
CA PHE A 319 10.03 -7.22 -3.93
C PHE A 319 11.07 -7.49 -5.03
N HIS A 320 10.64 -7.91 -6.21
CA HIS A 320 11.50 -8.22 -7.34
C HIS A 320 12.34 -7.02 -7.79
N ILE A 321 11.72 -5.84 -7.91
CA ILE A 321 12.44 -4.60 -8.25
C ILE A 321 13.56 -4.34 -7.25
N LEU A 322 13.26 -4.47 -5.95
CA LEU A 322 14.21 -4.19 -4.89
C LEU A 322 15.32 -5.25 -4.77
N GLU A 323 15.07 -6.47 -5.22
CA GLU A 323 16.05 -7.56 -5.23
C GLU A 323 17.06 -7.42 -6.39
N LEU A 324 16.62 -6.97 -7.58
CA LEU A 324 17.42 -6.92 -8.82
C LEU A 324 18.74 -6.12 -8.74
N ARG A 325 18.98 -5.32 -7.69
CA ARG A 325 20.23 -4.58 -7.51
C ARG A 325 21.28 -5.24 -6.62
N PHE A 326 20.93 -6.24 -5.81
CA PHE A 326 21.96 -7.02 -5.10
C PHE A 326 22.91 -7.73 -6.07
N GLN A 327 22.41 -8.12 -7.26
CA GLN A 327 23.22 -8.79 -8.28
C GLN A 327 24.06 -7.83 -9.14
N LEU A 328 23.65 -6.56 -9.29
CA LEU A 328 24.37 -5.59 -10.12
C LEU A 328 25.48 -4.84 -9.35
N GLU A 329 25.38 -4.74 -8.02
CA GLU A 329 26.41 -4.14 -7.17
C GLU A 329 27.48 -5.14 -6.68
N GLN A 330 27.30 -6.45 -6.92
CA GLN A 330 28.33 -7.48 -6.67
C GLN A 330 29.21 -7.80 -7.90
N VAL A 331 28.93 -7.22 -9.05
CA VAL A 331 29.65 -7.44 -10.32
C VAL A 331 30.50 -6.22 -10.74
N LEU A 332 30.56 -5.19 -9.89
CA LEU A 332 31.45 -4.02 -10.02
C LEU A 332 32.36 -3.93 -8.79
#